data_AF-A0A1G3G887-F1
#
_entry.id   AF-A0A1G3G887-F1
#
_cell.length_a   1.000
_cell.length_b   1.000
_cell.length_c   1.000
_cell.angle_alpha   90.00
_cell.angle_beta   90.00
_cell.angle_gamma   90.00
#
_symmetry.space_group_name_H-M   'P 1'
#
loop_
_entity.id
_entity.type
_entity.pdbx_description
1 polymer ?
#
loop_
_entity_poly.entity_id
_entity_poly.type
_entity_poly.pdbx_seq_one_letter_code
_entity_poly.pdbx_strand_id
1 'polypeptide(L)'
;MTKEFDRPAFSTAFDPVAGADRRAAEAVRVADMLGRATPPEAMQAAPVAPARGPMQLVQGFDLAPGGTRRRASAHWRAACALVVMVEQARQRHDAERPFVPPFTAAHLATAAAYRALTEWRDGSGIKCASIEAGRACAGGGSDFLDRYLDRGATLDAVHRAIGASVAMSPRRHMDRDNARHAISDRAVVDMVVLAGRDLSAVLRAYGWQPKGEHRKLIRAALCGSLDRMRDLLG
;
A
#
# COMPACT_ATOMS: atom_id res chain seq x y z
N MET A 1 -58.91 38.66 -19.52
CA MET A 1 -57.87 39.32 -18.72
C MET A 1 -57.00 38.23 -18.10
N THR A 2 -56.07 37.73 -18.90
CA THR A 2 -55.22 36.56 -18.66
C THR A 2 -54.07 36.93 -17.73
N LYS A 3 -53.98 36.28 -16.57
CA LYS A 3 -52.86 36.43 -15.65
C LYS A 3 -51.67 35.62 -16.17
N GLU A 4 -50.62 36.35 -16.53
CA GLU A 4 -49.33 35.86 -16.97
C GLU A 4 -48.64 35.11 -15.81
N PHE A 5 -48.26 33.86 -16.06
CA PHE A 5 -47.51 33.03 -15.12
C PHE A 5 -46.01 33.37 -15.25
N ASP A 6 -45.48 34.07 -14.25
CA ASP A 6 -44.05 34.34 -14.11
C ASP A 6 -43.29 33.04 -13.80
N ARG A 7 -42.44 32.59 -14.72
CA ARG A 7 -41.55 31.43 -14.53
C ARG A 7 -40.18 31.95 -14.12
N PRO A 8 -39.60 31.50 -12.99
CA PRO A 8 -38.26 31.90 -12.63
C PRO A 8 -37.26 31.32 -13.64
N ALA A 9 -36.46 32.21 -14.24
CA ALA A 9 -35.34 31.86 -15.09
C ALA A 9 -34.32 31.07 -14.25
N PHE A 10 -34.11 29.79 -14.60
CA PHE A 10 -32.95 29.02 -14.13
C PHE A 10 -31.69 29.63 -14.74
N SER A 11 -31.10 30.60 -14.05
CA SER A 11 -29.75 31.10 -14.34
C SER A 11 -28.74 30.03 -13.91
N THR A 12 -28.36 29.15 -14.82
CA THR A 12 -27.09 28.42 -14.74
C THR A 12 -25.95 29.42 -14.96
N ALA A 13 -25.64 30.20 -13.94
CA ALA A 13 -24.44 31.02 -13.92
C ALA A 13 -23.22 30.08 -13.91
N PHE A 14 -22.61 29.89 -15.07
CA PHE A 14 -21.32 29.23 -15.21
C PHE A 14 -20.28 30.11 -14.52
N ASP A 15 -19.83 29.72 -13.33
CA ASP A 15 -18.71 30.36 -12.64
C ASP A 15 -17.40 29.94 -13.33
N PRO A 16 -16.74 30.84 -14.07
CA PRO A 16 -15.53 30.51 -14.81
C PRO A 16 -14.32 30.29 -13.88
N VAL A 17 -14.32 30.86 -12.66
CA VAL A 17 -13.25 30.71 -11.67
C VAL A 17 -13.34 29.34 -11.01
N ALA A 18 -14.53 28.95 -10.54
CA ALA A 18 -14.77 27.58 -10.04
C ALA A 18 -14.61 26.52 -11.14
N GLY A 19 -14.80 26.89 -12.42
CA GLY A 19 -14.48 26.07 -13.58
C GLY A 19 -12.96 25.93 -13.79
N ALA A 20 -12.21 27.01 -13.69
CA ALA A 20 -10.75 27.02 -13.82
C ALA A 20 -10.07 26.23 -12.70
N ASP A 21 -10.50 26.40 -11.45
CA ASP A 21 -9.95 25.67 -10.29
C ASP A 21 -10.18 24.16 -10.40
N ARG A 22 -11.38 23.75 -10.85
CA ARG A 22 -11.66 22.33 -11.13
C ARG A 22 -10.78 21.78 -12.25
N ARG A 23 -10.56 22.54 -13.32
CA ARG A 23 -9.67 22.12 -14.42
C ARG A 23 -8.21 22.01 -13.96
N ALA A 24 -7.75 22.94 -13.14
CA ALA A 24 -6.40 22.91 -12.57
C ALA A 24 -6.21 21.70 -11.64
N ALA A 25 -7.18 21.45 -10.74
CA ALA A 25 -7.18 20.28 -9.87
C ALA A 25 -7.22 18.97 -10.68
N GLU A 26 -8.03 18.92 -11.73
CA GLU A 26 -8.13 17.75 -12.62
C GLU A 26 -6.85 17.53 -13.43
N ALA A 27 -6.22 18.60 -13.93
CA ALA A 27 -4.94 18.52 -14.62
C ALA A 27 -3.84 17.97 -13.71
N VAL A 28 -3.79 18.40 -12.43
CA VAL A 28 -2.86 17.84 -11.44
C VAL A 28 -3.15 16.36 -11.19
N ARG A 29 -4.43 15.97 -11.06
CA ARG A 29 -4.84 14.57 -10.86
C ARG A 29 -4.45 13.69 -12.05
N VAL A 30 -4.68 14.16 -13.28
CA VAL A 30 -4.33 13.46 -14.51
C VAL A 30 -2.83 13.36 -14.68
N ALA A 31 -2.07 14.43 -14.40
CA ALA A 31 -0.61 14.41 -14.45
C ALA A 31 -0.01 13.43 -13.44
N ASP A 32 -0.54 13.38 -12.21
CA ASP A 32 -0.14 12.40 -11.19
C ASP A 32 -0.52 10.96 -11.61
N MET A 33 -1.69 10.76 -12.22
CA MET A 33 -2.10 9.47 -12.77
C MET A 33 -1.19 9.01 -13.91
N LEU A 34 -0.89 9.89 -14.87
CA LEU A 34 0.00 9.60 -15.99
C LEU A 34 1.43 9.38 -15.52
N GLY A 35 1.92 10.16 -14.55
CA GLY A 35 3.23 9.96 -13.95
C GLY A 35 3.39 8.58 -13.29
N ARG A 36 2.33 8.07 -12.66
CA ARG A 36 2.30 6.70 -12.10
C ARG A 36 2.13 5.62 -13.16
N ALA A 37 1.54 5.94 -14.30
CA ALA A 37 1.29 5.01 -15.40
C ALA A 37 2.51 4.80 -16.30
N THR A 38 3.37 5.83 -16.38
CA THR A 38 4.56 5.84 -17.23
C THR A 38 5.59 4.84 -16.69
N PRO A 39 6.02 3.86 -17.52
CA PRO A 39 7.08 2.94 -17.12
C PRO A 39 8.39 3.70 -16.84
N PRO A 40 9.21 3.21 -15.89
CA PRO A 40 10.59 3.65 -15.75
C PRO A 40 11.32 3.57 -17.09
N GLU A 41 12.32 4.44 -17.31
CA GLU A 41 13.08 4.52 -18.56
C GLU A 41 13.64 3.16 -19.02
N ALA A 42 14.13 2.36 -18.08
CA ALA A 42 14.61 1.00 -18.35
C ALA A 42 13.52 -0.01 -18.77
N MET A 43 12.25 0.40 -18.81
CA MET A 43 11.07 -0.37 -19.25
C MET A 43 10.31 0.31 -20.41
N GLN A 44 10.93 1.25 -21.15
CA GLN A 44 10.23 2.01 -22.20
C GLN A 44 9.49 1.15 -23.24
N ALA A 45 9.91 -0.10 -23.46
CA ALA A 45 9.21 -1.04 -24.34
C ALA A 45 7.84 -1.52 -23.80
N ALA A 46 7.57 -1.38 -22.51
CA ALA A 46 6.28 -1.73 -21.93
C ALA A 46 5.26 -0.62 -22.23
N PRO A 47 4.01 -0.95 -22.62
CA PRO A 47 2.99 0.08 -22.87
C PRO A 47 2.71 0.88 -21.59
N VAL A 48 2.36 2.16 -21.73
CA VAL A 48 1.83 2.96 -20.63
C VAL A 48 0.52 2.33 -20.18
N ALA A 49 0.45 1.96 -18.90
CA ALA A 49 -0.72 1.31 -18.33
C ALA A 49 -1.25 2.17 -17.17
N PRO A 50 -2.37 2.88 -17.35
CA PRO A 50 -2.93 3.81 -16.35
C PRO A 50 -3.09 3.21 -14.94
N ALA A 51 -3.38 1.91 -14.86
CA ALA A 51 -3.58 1.19 -13.59
C ALA A 51 -2.30 0.58 -12.99
N ARG A 52 -1.12 0.71 -13.62
CA ARG A 52 0.12 0.03 -13.18
C ARG A 52 0.60 0.52 -11.80
N GLY A 53 0.44 1.80 -11.51
CA GLY A 53 0.94 2.41 -10.29
C GLY A 53 2.47 2.45 -10.22
N PRO A 54 3.04 2.93 -9.10
CA PRO A 54 4.49 3.03 -8.93
C PRO A 54 5.15 1.64 -8.96
N MET A 55 6.26 1.53 -9.69
CA MET A 55 7.02 0.29 -9.86
C MET A 55 8.38 0.39 -9.18
N GLN A 56 8.89 -0.74 -8.70
CA GLN A 56 10.25 -0.87 -8.15
C GLN A 56 11.01 -1.97 -8.89
N LEU A 57 12.30 -1.73 -9.11
CA LEU A 57 13.20 -2.73 -9.67
C LEU A 57 13.68 -3.65 -8.55
N VAL A 58 13.40 -4.94 -8.67
CA VAL A 58 13.93 -5.97 -7.77
C VAL A 58 15.04 -6.70 -8.47
N GLN A 59 16.17 -6.81 -7.78
CA GLN A 59 17.32 -7.55 -8.27
C GLN A 59 17.17 -9.01 -7.86
N GLY A 60 17.22 -9.89 -8.85
CA GLY A 60 17.35 -11.32 -8.68
C GLY A 60 18.80 -11.69 -8.41
N PHE A 61 18.99 -12.61 -7.47
CA PHE A 61 20.29 -13.16 -7.13
C PHE A 61 20.21 -14.68 -7.27
N ASP A 62 21.18 -15.26 -7.96
CA ASP A 62 21.41 -16.70 -7.96
C ASP A 62 22.38 -17.04 -6.82
N LEU A 63 22.14 -18.17 -6.16
CA LEU A 63 23.11 -18.76 -5.25
C LEU A 63 24.06 -19.63 -6.06
N ALA A 64 25.32 -19.20 -6.18
CA ALA A 64 26.37 -20.01 -6.74
C ALA A 64 26.77 -21.14 -5.76
N PRO A 65 27.36 -22.24 -6.25
CA PRO A 65 27.99 -23.23 -5.38
C PRO A 65 28.95 -22.55 -4.39
N GLY A 66 28.82 -22.86 -3.09
CA GLY A 66 29.56 -22.19 -2.02
C GLY A 66 28.83 -21.02 -1.33
N GLY A 67 27.57 -20.74 -1.69
CA GLY A 67 26.72 -19.76 -0.99
C GLY A 67 26.92 -18.31 -1.45
N THR A 68 27.80 -18.06 -2.42
CA THR A 68 28.02 -16.73 -2.98
C THR A 68 26.81 -16.29 -3.79
N ARG A 69 26.18 -15.17 -3.40
CA ARG A 69 25.09 -14.57 -4.17
C ARG A 69 25.66 -13.83 -5.39
N ARG A 70 25.28 -14.25 -6.58
CA ARG A 70 25.59 -13.57 -7.84
C ARG A 70 24.35 -12.86 -8.36
N ARG A 71 24.45 -11.59 -8.77
CA ARG A 71 23.33 -10.91 -9.42
C ARG A 71 23.02 -11.62 -10.74
N ALA A 72 21.78 -12.04 -10.92
CA ALA A 72 21.36 -12.90 -12.03
C ALA A 72 20.53 -12.14 -13.04
N SER A 73 19.44 -11.54 -12.57
CA SER A 73 18.47 -10.81 -13.38
C SER A 73 17.88 -9.66 -12.56
N ALA A 74 17.05 -8.84 -13.18
CA ALA A 74 16.23 -7.90 -12.45
C ALA A 74 14.84 -7.90 -13.07
N HIS A 75 13.81 -7.77 -12.24
CA HIS A 75 12.43 -7.68 -12.70
C HIS A 75 11.72 -6.55 -11.99
N TRP A 76 10.73 -5.98 -12.66
CA TRP A 76 9.91 -4.91 -12.13
C TRP A 76 8.67 -5.48 -11.46
N ARG A 77 8.34 -4.94 -10.29
CA ARG A 77 7.11 -5.25 -9.58
C ARG A 77 6.46 -3.98 -9.04
N ALA A 78 5.20 -4.08 -8.63
CA ALA A 78 4.55 -2.98 -7.92
C ALA A 78 5.35 -2.58 -6.67
N ALA A 79 5.56 -1.28 -6.51
CA ALA A 79 6.17 -0.72 -5.32
C ALA A 79 5.16 -0.78 -4.16
N CYS A 80 5.59 -1.25 -2.99
CA CYS A 80 4.77 -1.10 -1.79
C CYS A 80 4.78 0.36 -1.33
N ALA A 81 3.79 0.77 -0.54
CA ALA A 81 3.67 2.15 -0.08
C ALA A 81 4.91 2.65 0.67
N LEU A 82 5.61 1.77 1.40
CA LEU A 82 6.83 2.13 2.13
C LEU A 82 7.97 2.52 1.18
N VAL A 83 8.14 1.79 0.07
CA VAL A 83 9.15 2.11 -0.95
C VAL A 83 8.87 3.46 -1.57
N VAL A 84 7.60 3.73 -1.89
CA VAL A 84 7.17 5.04 -2.41
C VAL A 84 7.46 6.15 -1.39
N MET A 85 7.18 5.92 -0.10
CA MET A 85 7.46 6.89 0.95
C MET A 85 8.97 7.15 1.14
N VAL A 86 9.82 6.12 1.01
CA VAL A 86 11.29 6.29 1.05
C VAL A 86 11.76 7.13 -0.14
N GLU A 87 11.27 6.85 -1.35
CA GLU A 87 11.68 7.60 -2.53
C GLU A 87 11.18 9.05 -2.47
N GLN A 88 9.95 9.30 -2.03
CA GLN A 88 9.45 10.65 -1.79
C GLN A 88 10.25 11.40 -0.72
N ALA A 89 10.70 10.70 0.33
CA ALA A 89 11.58 11.30 1.33
C ALA A 89 12.95 11.64 0.72
N ARG A 90 13.47 10.80 -0.16
CA ARG A 90 14.73 11.03 -0.88
C ARG A 90 14.65 12.20 -1.85
N GLN A 91 13.55 12.34 -2.58
CA GLN A 91 13.31 13.47 -3.48
C GLN A 91 13.19 14.82 -2.76
N ARG A 92 12.67 14.82 -1.53
CA ARG A 92 12.53 16.02 -0.69
C ARG A 92 13.75 16.28 0.19
N HIS A 93 14.72 15.37 0.18
CA HIS A 93 15.88 15.46 1.03
C HIS A 93 16.89 16.46 0.45
N ASP A 94 17.44 17.26 1.34
CA ASP A 94 18.43 18.27 1.01
C ASP A 94 19.81 17.62 0.91
N ALA A 95 20.48 17.81 -0.23
CA ALA A 95 21.76 17.18 -0.56
C ALA A 95 22.88 17.53 0.43
N GLU A 96 22.74 18.61 1.21
CA GLU A 96 23.73 19.03 2.21
C GLU A 96 23.79 18.12 3.44
N ARG A 97 22.80 17.26 3.67
CA ARG A 97 22.72 16.41 4.87
C ARG A 97 22.78 14.93 4.53
N PRO A 98 23.30 14.05 5.41
CA PRO A 98 23.14 12.60 5.20
C PRO A 98 21.66 12.21 5.14
N PHE A 99 21.27 11.44 4.12
CA PHE A 99 19.90 10.93 4.00
C PHE A 99 19.67 9.82 5.03
N VAL A 100 18.67 10.00 5.88
CA VAL A 100 18.18 8.96 6.80
C VAL A 100 16.81 8.50 6.30
N PRO A 101 16.68 7.25 5.80
CA PRO A 101 15.42 6.78 5.27
C PRO A 101 14.38 6.64 6.40
N PRO A 102 13.09 6.92 6.13
CA PRO A 102 12.03 6.78 7.13
C PRO A 102 11.76 5.33 7.53
N PHE A 103 12.17 4.36 6.70
CA PHE A 103 12.03 2.92 6.91
C PHE A 103 13.33 2.22 6.54
N THR A 104 13.69 1.18 7.28
CA THR A 104 14.90 0.39 7.03
C THR A 104 14.68 -0.64 5.91
N ALA A 105 15.76 -1.18 5.34
CA ALA A 105 15.66 -2.27 4.37
C ALA A 105 14.96 -3.52 4.95
N ALA A 106 15.16 -3.80 6.24
CA ALA A 106 14.47 -4.86 6.95
C ALA A 106 12.95 -4.62 6.99
N HIS A 107 12.51 -3.40 7.30
CA HIS A 107 11.09 -3.02 7.26
C HIS A 107 10.46 -3.24 5.88
N LEU A 108 11.18 -2.87 4.81
CA LEU A 108 10.71 -3.08 3.43
C LEU A 108 10.59 -4.57 3.09
N ALA A 109 11.56 -5.39 3.50
CA ALA A 109 11.55 -6.83 3.29
C ALA A 109 10.39 -7.50 4.04
N THR A 110 10.19 -7.17 5.33
CA THR A 110 9.10 -7.70 6.15
C THR A 110 7.73 -7.30 5.59
N ALA A 111 7.55 -6.05 5.17
CA ALA A 111 6.31 -5.61 4.54
C ALA A 111 6.03 -6.37 3.23
N ALA A 112 7.05 -6.61 2.40
CA ALA A 112 6.91 -7.39 1.18
C ALA A 112 6.57 -8.87 1.46
N ALA A 113 7.22 -9.49 2.45
CA ALA A 113 6.94 -10.86 2.86
C ALA A 113 5.51 -11.01 3.40
N TYR A 114 5.07 -10.08 4.25
CA TYR A 114 3.72 -10.06 4.80
C TYR A 114 2.64 -9.93 3.72
N ARG A 115 2.85 -9.01 2.76
CA ARG A 115 1.96 -8.85 1.61
C ARG A 115 1.89 -10.12 0.78
N ALA A 116 3.03 -10.71 0.42
CA ALA A 116 3.08 -11.93 -0.37
C ALA A 116 2.41 -13.12 0.34
N LEU A 117 2.59 -13.25 1.66
CA LEU A 117 1.91 -14.27 2.47
C LEU A 117 0.38 -14.10 2.44
N THR A 118 -0.09 -12.86 2.60
CA THR A 118 -1.52 -12.53 2.59
C THR A 118 -2.14 -12.73 1.21
N GLU A 119 -1.52 -12.19 0.15
CA GLU A 119 -1.99 -12.37 -1.23
C GLU A 119 -2.02 -13.85 -1.63
N TRP A 120 -1.00 -14.62 -1.25
CA TRP A 120 -0.98 -16.06 -1.48
C TRP A 120 -2.13 -16.75 -0.74
N ARG A 121 -2.37 -16.39 0.53
CA ARG A 121 -3.43 -17.00 1.34
C ARG A 121 -4.82 -16.73 0.76
N ASP A 122 -5.07 -15.49 0.34
CA ASP A 122 -6.33 -15.07 -0.25
C ASP A 122 -6.54 -15.70 -1.64
N GLY A 123 -5.47 -15.83 -2.44
CA GLY A 123 -5.53 -16.41 -3.79
C GLY A 123 -5.54 -17.95 -3.83
N SER A 124 -5.03 -18.62 -2.80
CA SER A 124 -4.85 -20.09 -2.79
C SER A 124 -6.15 -20.89 -2.59
N GLY A 125 -7.28 -20.24 -2.34
CA GLY A 125 -8.59 -20.91 -2.22
C GLY A 125 -9.12 -21.49 -3.53
N ILE A 126 -8.51 -21.15 -4.67
CA ILE A 126 -8.92 -21.64 -6.00
C ILE A 126 -8.12 -22.90 -6.33
N LYS A 127 -8.63 -24.07 -5.95
CA LYS A 127 -8.22 -25.31 -6.62
C LYS A 127 -8.78 -25.20 -8.03
N CYS A 128 -7.92 -25.11 -9.05
CA CYS A 128 -8.33 -25.25 -10.44
C CYS A 128 -8.97 -26.64 -10.61
N ALA A 129 -10.27 -26.76 -10.35
CA ALA A 129 -11.06 -27.95 -10.62
C ALA A 129 -11.35 -27.98 -12.12
N SER A 130 -10.31 -28.08 -12.95
CA SER A 130 -10.51 -28.46 -14.34
C SER A 130 -10.72 -29.97 -14.37
N ILE A 131 -11.93 -30.39 -14.72
CA ILE A 131 -12.29 -31.80 -14.99
C ILE A 131 -11.45 -32.37 -16.17
N GLU A 132 -10.90 -31.50 -17.02
CA GLU A 132 -10.03 -31.87 -18.15
C GLU A 132 -8.56 -32.09 -17.74
N ALA A 133 -8.15 -31.70 -16.52
CA ALA A 133 -6.82 -32.01 -15.99
C ALA A 133 -6.73 -33.45 -15.43
N GLY A 134 -7.56 -34.35 -15.95
CA GLY A 134 -7.44 -35.78 -15.74
C GLY A 134 -6.11 -36.28 -16.31
N ARG A 135 -5.22 -36.75 -15.43
CA ARG A 135 -4.03 -37.59 -15.70
C ARG A 135 -2.68 -36.93 -16.03
N ALA A 136 -2.38 -35.71 -15.58
CA ALA A 136 -1.02 -35.15 -15.78
C ALA A 136 -0.23 -34.78 -14.52
N CYS A 137 -0.79 -34.86 -13.31
CA CYS A 137 -0.02 -34.60 -12.08
C CYS A 137 -0.26 -35.72 -11.06
N ALA A 138 0.45 -36.84 -11.23
CA ALA A 138 0.71 -37.77 -10.14
C ALA A 138 1.79 -37.14 -9.24
N GLY A 139 1.37 -36.44 -8.18
CA GLY A 139 2.30 -35.89 -7.17
C GLY A 139 1.60 -35.00 -6.14
N GLY A 140 1.36 -35.54 -4.95
CA GLY A 140 1.25 -34.77 -3.69
C GLY A 140 -0.04 -33.98 -3.44
N GLY A 141 -1.18 -34.66 -3.29
CA GLY A 141 -2.41 -34.04 -2.78
C GLY A 141 -2.35 -33.61 -1.30
N SER A 142 -1.42 -34.19 -0.53
CA SER A 142 -1.14 -33.87 0.89
C SER A 142 -0.40 -32.54 1.06
N ASP A 143 0.61 -32.30 0.22
CA ASP A 143 1.60 -31.24 0.45
C ASP A 143 1.02 -29.83 0.30
N PHE A 144 -0.01 -29.66 -0.54
CA PHE A 144 -0.68 -28.37 -0.68
C PHE A 144 -1.46 -28.01 0.58
N LEU A 145 -2.25 -28.94 1.12
CA LEU A 145 -3.10 -28.66 2.28
C LEU A 145 -2.24 -28.41 3.52
N ASP A 146 -1.16 -29.18 3.70
CA ASP A 146 -0.19 -28.97 4.77
C ASP A 146 0.48 -27.60 4.64
N ARG A 147 0.93 -27.22 3.44
CA ARG A 147 1.53 -25.90 3.18
C ARG A 147 0.54 -24.75 3.35
N TYR A 148 -0.74 -24.98 3.03
CA TYR A 148 -1.82 -24.02 3.23
C TYR A 148 -2.06 -23.81 4.72
N LEU A 149 -2.15 -24.89 5.52
CA LEU A 149 -2.29 -24.81 6.97
C LEU A 149 -1.09 -24.14 7.63
N ASP A 150 0.14 -24.51 7.25
CA ASP A 150 1.38 -23.94 7.79
C ASP A 150 1.49 -22.43 7.53
N ARG A 151 1.21 -22.00 6.30
CA ARG A 151 1.15 -20.56 5.97
C ARG A 151 0.02 -19.83 6.69
N GLY A 152 -1.11 -20.50 6.92
CA GLY A 152 -2.19 -19.98 7.75
C GLY A 152 -1.75 -19.75 9.19
N ALA A 153 -1.09 -20.73 9.81
CA ALA A 153 -0.55 -20.63 11.15
C ALA A 153 0.52 -19.52 11.26
N THR A 154 1.38 -19.38 10.25
CA THR A 154 2.35 -18.28 10.16
C THR A 154 1.63 -16.92 10.10
N LEU A 155 0.56 -16.80 9.30
CA LEU A 155 -0.21 -15.57 9.21
C LEU A 155 -0.89 -15.22 10.55
N ASP A 156 -1.48 -16.20 11.23
CA ASP A 156 -2.07 -16.02 12.55
C ASP A 156 -1.02 -15.60 13.60
N ALA A 157 0.16 -16.21 13.55
CA ALA A 157 1.29 -15.83 14.41
C ALA A 157 1.72 -14.38 14.17
N VAL A 158 1.80 -13.95 12.90
CA VAL A 158 2.09 -12.57 12.52
C VAL A 158 1.02 -11.62 13.06
N HIS A 159 -0.26 -11.98 12.96
CA HIS A 159 -1.36 -11.16 13.49
C HIS A 159 -1.27 -11.02 15.01
N ARG A 160 -0.96 -12.11 15.71
CA ARG A 160 -0.73 -12.11 17.17
C ARG A 160 0.50 -11.29 17.58
N ALA A 161 1.58 -11.34 16.81
CA ALA A 161 2.81 -10.59 17.08
C ALA A 161 2.63 -9.07 16.92
N ILE A 162 1.80 -8.63 15.97
CA ILE A 162 1.39 -7.23 15.89
C ILE A 162 0.64 -6.84 17.17
N GLY A 163 -0.27 -7.71 17.62
CA GLY A 163 -1.02 -7.55 18.87
C GLY A 163 -2.20 -6.59 18.77
N ALA A 164 -2.80 -6.30 19.93
CA ALA A 164 -3.94 -5.41 20.07
C ALA A 164 -3.55 -3.96 20.47
N SER A 165 -2.28 -3.60 20.27
CA SER A 165 -1.79 -2.25 20.56
C SER A 165 -2.48 -1.19 19.70
N VAL A 166 -2.64 -0.01 20.30
CA VAL A 166 -3.27 1.14 19.67
C VAL A 166 -2.19 2.16 19.33
N ALA A 167 -1.95 2.35 18.03
CA ALA A 167 -1.00 3.32 17.51
C ALA A 167 -1.39 4.76 17.89
N MET A 168 -2.69 5.05 17.91
CA MET A 168 -3.21 6.38 18.22
C MET A 168 -4.62 6.29 18.80
N SER A 169 -4.86 6.96 19.93
CA SER A 169 -6.17 7.01 20.58
C SER A 169 -6.60 8.46 20.88
N PRO A 170 -7.87 8.81 20.72
CA PRO A 170 -8.39 10.10 21.16
C PRO A 170 -8.18 10.31 22.66
N ARG A 171 -7.62 11.47 23.07
CA ARG A 171 -7.37 11.79 24.49
C ARG A 171 -8.63 11.96 25.33
N ARG A 172 -9.75 12.37 24.72
CA ARG A 172 -11.06 12.48 25.38
C ARG A 172 -12.08 11.72 24.55
N HIS A 173 -12.71 10.74 25.20
CA HIS A 173 -13.77 9.91 24.61
C HIS A 173 -15.14 10.61 24.59
N MET A 174 -15.23 11.85 25.11
CA MET A 174 -16.50 12.44 25.55
C MET A 174 -17.16 13.48 24.63
N ASP A 175 -16.55 13.88 23.52
CA ASP A 175 -17.31 14.66 22.54
C ASP A 175 -18.15 13.72 21.70
N ARG A 176 -19.48 13.80 21.88
CA ARG A 176 -20.50 13.00 21.18
C ARG A 176 -20.39 13.09 19.65
N ASP A 177 -19.71 14.14 19.14
CA ASP A 177 -19.44 14.40 17.71
C ASP A 177 -17.96 14.27 17.33
N ASN A 178 -17.14 13.59 18.13
CA ASN A 178 -15.73 13.42 17.80
C ASN A 178 -15.53 12.42 16.64
N ALA A 179 -15.27 12.95 15.44
CA ALA A 179 -14.98 12.15 14.25
C ALA A 179 -13.68 11.33 14.33
N ARG A 180 -12.87 11.47 15.40
CA ARG A 180 -11.58 10.78 15.54
C ARG A 180 -11.77 9.40 16.17
N HIS A 181 -11.34 8.38 15.45
CA HIS A 181 -11.38 7.00 15.92
C HIS A 181 -9.99 6.51 16.35
N ALA A 182 -9.95 5.58 17.30
CA ALA A 182 -8.71 4.91 17.66
C ALA A 182 -8.18 4.10 16.46
N ILE A 183 -6.86 4.11 16.27
CA ILE A 183 -6.16 3.41 15.20
C ILE A 183 -5.32 2.31 15.82
N SER A 184 -5.64 1.05 15.51
CA SER A 184 -4.84 -0.09 15.96
C SER A 184 -3.57 -0.24 15.12
N ASP A 185 -2.52 -0.80 15.71
CA ASP A 185 -1.28 -1.13 14.99
C ASP A 185 -1.57 -2.01 13.76
N ARG A 186 -2.47 -2.98 13.94
CA ARG A 186 -2.92 -3.87 12.90
C ARG A 186 -3.56 -3.14 11.72
N ALA A 187 -4.46 -2.19 12.00
CA ALA A 187 -5.10 -1.40 10.96
C ALA A 187 -4.09 -0.53 10.19
N VAL A 188 -3.09 0.03 10.89
CA VAL A 188 -2.00 0.77 10.24
C VAL A 188 -1.23 -0.13 9.28
N VAL A 189 -0.82 -1.32 9.72
CA VAL A 189 -0.09 -2.29 8.90
C VAL A 189 -0.91 -2.68 7.66
N ASP A 190 -2.18 -3.08 7.84
CA ASP A 190 -3.01 -3.54 6.73
C ASP A 190 -3.31 -2.42 5.72
N MET A 191 -3.65 -1.21 6.19
CA MET A 191 -3.90 -0.08 5.31
C MET A 191 -2.66 0.34 4.50
N VAL A 192 -1.48 0.30 5.13
CA VAL A 192 -0.25 0.74 4.46
C VAL A 192 0.30 -0.37 3.55
N VAL A 193 0.41 -1.60 4.06
CA VAL A 193 1.10 -2.70 3.38
C VAL A 193 0.20 -3.38 2.35
N LEU A 194 -1.07 -3.62 2.68
CA LEU A 194 -2.02 -4.32 1.80
C LEU A 194 -2.78 -3.33 0.91
N ALA A 195 -3.38 -2.28 1.51
CA ALA A 195 -4.17 -1.31 0.75
C ALA A 195 -3.34 -0.19 0.09
N GLY A 196 -2.01 -0.19 0.27
CA GLY A 196 -1.10 0.75 -0.39
C GLY A 196 -1.29 2.21 0.00
N ARG A 197 -1.85 2.49 1.20
CA ARG A 197 -2.12 3.85 1.67
C ARG A 197 -0.87 4.51 2.26
N ASP A 198 -0.77 5.83 2.14
CA ASP A 198 0.24 6.60 2.87
C ASP A 198 -0.21 6.93 4.30
N LEU A 199 0.72 7.36 5.15
CA LEU A 199 0.41 7.70 6.56
C LEU A 199 -0.63 8.82 6.69
N SER A 200 -0.71 9.72 5.70
CA SER A 200 -1.70 10.81 5.71
C SER A 200 -3.10 10.29 5.40
N ALA A 201 -3.24 9.35 4.47
CA ALA A 201 -4.47 8.68 4.14
C ALA A 201 -4.96 7.82 5.30
N VAL A 202 -4.06 7.14 6.02
CA VAL A 202 -4.40 6.42 7.26
C VAL A 202 -5.00 7.38 8.29
N LEU A 203 -4.36 8.52 8.55
CA LEU A 203 -4.87 9.51 9.51
C LEU A 203 -6.26 10.01 9.10
N ARG A 204 -6.44 10.40 7.83
CA ARG A 204 -7.72 10.90 7.32
C ARG A 204 -8.84 9.87 7.41
N ALA A 205 -8.55 8.61 7.11
CA ALA A 205 -9.54 7.52 7.18
C ALA A 205 -10.11 7.34 8.59
N TYR A 206 -9.34 7.68 9.63
CA TYR A 206 -9.76 7.62 11.04
C TYR A 206 -10.14 9.00 11.61
N GLY A 207 -10.35 10.01 10.76
CA GLY A 207 -10.78 11.36 11.18
C GLY A 207 -9.68 12.23 11.79
N TRP A 208 -8.42 11.82 11.70
CA TRP A 208 -7.27 12.58 12.20
C TRP A 208 -6.70 13.52 11.15
N GLN A 209 -6.30 14.71 11.61
CA GLN A 209 -5.57 15.65 10.77
C GLN A 209 -4.12 15.17 10.54
N PRO A 210 -3.58 15.24 9.31
CA PRO A 210 -2.25 14.74 8.97
C PRO A 210 -1.12 15.69 9.41
N LYS A 211 -1.03 15.94 10.72
CA LYS A 211 0.00 16.76 11.35
C LYS A 211 1.34 16.00 11.42
N GLY A 212 2.45 16.74 11.44
CA GLY A 212 3.79 16.16 11.54
C GLY A 212 3.99 15.23 12.74
N GLU A 213 3.46 15.62 13.91
CA GLU A 213 3.49 14.80 15.13
C GLU A 213 2.71 13.50 14.97
N HIS A 214 1.49 13.56 14.42
CA HIS A 214 0.67 12.37 14.20
C HIS A 214 1.33 11.40 13.22
N ARG A 215 1.95 11.93 12.15
CA ARG A 215 2.72 11.11 11.20
C ARG A 215 3.92 10.44 11.88
N LYS A 216 4.63 11.13 12.77
CA LYS A 216 5.75 10.55 13.53
C LYS A 216 5.28 9.41 14.44
N LEU A 217 4.16 9.59 15.14
CA LEU A 217 3.58 8.58 16.03
C LEU A 217 3.16 7.31 15.26
N ILE A 218 2.37 7.45 14.20
CA ILE A 218 1.96 6.29 13.40
C ILE A 218 3.15 5.62 12.72
N ARG A 219 4.14 6.40 12.25
CA ARG A 219 5.36 5.83 11.69
C ARG A 219 6.10 4.99 12.72
N ALA A 220 6.26 5.49 13.95
CA ALA A 220 6.92 4.73 15.02
C ALA A 220 6.16 3.44 15.36
N ALA A 221 4.83 3.51 15.44
CA ALA A 221 3.98 2.33 15.64
C ALA A 221 4.13 1.32 14.49
N LEU A 222 4.13 1.78 13.24
CA LEU A 222 4.33 0.93 12.06
C LEU A 222 5.70 0.25 12.09
N CYS A 223 6.78 0.99 12.38
CA CYS A 223 8.12 0.40 12.49
C CYS A 223 8.16 -0.65 13.59
N GLY A 224 7.61 -0.35 14.78
CA GLY A 224 7.56 -1.30 15.88
C GLY A 224 6.77 -2.57 15.54
N SER A 225 5.68 -2.46 14.80
CA SER A 225 4.92 -3.62 14.32
C SER A 225 5.72 -4.46 13.33
N LEU A 226 6.40 -3.83 12.37
CA LEU A 226 7.24 -4.53 11.40
C LEU A 226 8.43 -5.22 12.08
N ASP A 227 9.01 -4.61 13.10
CA ASP A 227 10.10 -5.23 13.87
C ASP A 227 9.62 -6.49 14.61
N ARG A 228 8.40 -6.48 15.18
CA ARG A 228 7.80 -7.67 15.81
C ARG A 228 7.49 -8.79 14.82
N MET A 229 7.11 -8.44 13.59
CA MET A 229 6.81 -9.41 12.53
C MET A 229 8.06 -10.04 11.92
N ARG A 230 9.20 -9.33 11.96
CA ARG A 230 10.42 -9.70 11.23
C ARG A 230 10.88 -11.11 11.56
N ASP A 231 10.89 -11.47 12.83
CA ASP A 231 11.45 -12.74 13.30
C ASP A 231 10.57 -13.95 12.92
N LEU A 232 9.32 -13.71 12.48
CA LEU A 232 8.38 -14.73 12.01
C LEU A 232 8.35 -14.88 10.48
N LEU A 233 8.83 -13.87 9.76
CA LEU A 233 8.77 -13.79 8.29
C LEU A 233 10.15 -13.90 7.62
N GLY A 234 11.21 -14.09 8.42
CA GLY A 234 12.61 -14.13 8.01
C GLY A 234 13.16 -15.53 7.84
#